data_AF-A0A923V184-F1
#
_entry.id   AF-A0A923V184-F1
#
_cell.length_a   1.000
_cell.length_b   1.000
_cell.length_c   1.000
_cell.angle_alpha   90.00
_cell.angle_beta   90.00
_cell.angle_gamma   90.00
#
_symmetry.space_group_name_H-M   'P 1'
#
loop_
_entity.id
_entity.type
_entity.pdbx_description
1 polymer ?
#
loop_
_entity_poly.entity_id
_entity_poly.type
_entity_poly.pdbx_seq_one_letter_code
_entity_poly.pdbx_strand_id
1 'polypeptide(L)' 'MNGETGKPIFWSRGNGWVIGGLVRVLDDMPKNYPDRKRYESLLLDMATSLKSLQQTDGFWKSDLLNPSKYP' A
#
# COMPACT_ATOMS: atom_id res chain seq x y z
N MET A 1 -11.97 -3.02 11.45
CA MET A 1 -11.51 -3.59 12.72
C MET A 1 -10.42 -2.70 13.26
N ASN A 2 -10.63 -2.09 14.43
CA ASN A 2 -9.59 -1.32 15.11
C ASN A 2 -8.66 -2.32 15.82
N GLY A 3 -7.35 -2.11 15.76
CA GLY A 3 -6.39 -2.84 16.58
C GLY A 3 -6.48 -2.42 18.05
N GLU A 4 -5.80 -3.16 18.92
CA GLU A 4 -5.73 -2.89 20.37
C GLU A 4 -5.21 -1.48 20.72
N THR A 5 -4.51 -0.81 19.80
CA THR A 5 -4.06 0.58 19.95
C THR A 5 -5.10 1.63 19.50
N GLY A 6 -6.30 1.19 19.11
CA GLY A 6 -7.35 2.04 18.53
C GLY A 6 -7.09 2.44 17.07
N LYS A 7 -5.90 2.14 16.53
CA LYS A 7 -5.54 2.40 15.13
C LYS A 7 -6.15 1.36 14.19
N PRO A 8 -6.52 1.73 12.96
CA PRO A 8 -6.88 0.76 11.93
C PRO A 8 -5.71 -0.20 11.65
N ILE A 9 -6.01 -1.48 11.45
CA ILE A 9 -5.03 -2.48 11.04
C ILE A 9 -4.82 -2.35 9.53
N PHE A 10 -3.60 -2.02 9.11
CA PHE A 10 -3.22 -2.02 7.71
C PHE A 10 -2.35 -3.23 7.41
N TRP A 11 -2.99 -4.27 6.88
CA TRP A 11 -2.30 -5.52 6.56
C TRP A 11 -1.32 -5.34 5.40
N SER A 12 -0.04 -5.59 5.65
CA SER A 12 1.05 -5.35 4.70
C SER A 12 0.87 -6.12 3.39
N ARG A 13 0.62 -7.43 3.46
CA ARG A 13 0.41 -8.25 2.24
C ARG A 13 -0.83 -7.81 1.45
N GLY A 14 -1.86 -7.27 2.10
CA GLY A 14 -3.05 -6.74 1.42
C GLY A 14 -2.76 -5.47 0.64
N ASN A 15 -2.05 -4.54 1.26
CA ASN A 15 -1.56 -3.35 0.56
C ASN A 15 -0.60 -3.73 -0.57
N GLY A 16 0.21 -4.78 -0.37
CA GLY A 16 1.06 -5.38 -1.41
C GLY A 16 0.27 -5.86 -2.63
N TRP A 17 -0.85 -6.56 -2.42
CA TRP A 17 -1.74 -6.97 -3.51
C TRP A 17 -2.32 -5.78 -4.27
N VAL A 18 -2.76 -4.74 -3.55
CA VAL A 18 -3.34 -3.55 -4.17
C VAL A 18 -2.30 -2.80 -4.99
N ILE A 19 -1.12 -2.48 -4.44
CA ILE A 19 -0.11 -1.73 -5.18
C ILE A 19 0.45 -2.53 -6.36
N GLY A 20 0.69 -3.84 -6.20
CA GLY A 20 1.10 -4.71 -7.29
C GLY A 20 0.03 -4.83 -8.39
N GLY A 21 -1.25 -4.84 -7.99
CA GLY A 21 -2.39 -4.80 -8.91
C GLY A 21 -2.46 -3.48 -9.69
N LEU A 22 -2.25 -2.33 -9.02
CA LEU A 22 -2.25 -1.02 -9.68
C LEU A 22 -1.16 -0.90 -10.75
N VAL A 23 0.04 -1.43 -10.48
CA VAL A 23 1.11 -1.47 -11.48
C VAL A 23 0.67 -2.23 -12.72
N ARG A 24 0.11 -3.44 -12.58
CA ARG A 24 -0.36 -4.24 -13.72
C ARG A 24 -1.51 -3.57 -14.47
N VAL A 25 -2.48 -3.02 -13.74
CA VAL A 25 -3.61 -2.29 -14.34
C VAL A 25 -3.12 -1.12 -15.16
N LEU A 26 -2.15 -0.33 -14.66
CA LEU A 26 -1.61 0.82 -15.37
C LEU A 26 -0.75 0.44 -16.59
N ASP A 27 -0.07 -0.71 -16.54
CA ASP A 27 0.75 -1.25 -17.62
C ASP A 27 -0.12 -1.65 -18.84
N ASP A 28 -1.27 -2.28 -18.56
CA ASP A 28 -2.22 -2.73 -19.60
C ASP A 28 -3.21 -1.62 -20.02
N MET A 29 -3.31 -0.51 -19.28
CA MET A 29 -4.32 0.53 -19.51
C MET A 29 -3.97 1.45 -20.69
N PRO A 30 -4.92 1.73 -21.60
CA PRO A 30 -4.73 2.73 -22.64
C PRO A 30 -4.29 4.09 -22.07
N LYS A 31 -3.28 4.71 -22.68
CA LYS A 31 -2.71 5.99 -22.20
C LYS A 31 -3.73 7.13 -22.11
N ASN A 32 -4.77 7.07 -22.94
CA ASN A 32 -5.86 8.06 -23.01
C ASN A 32 -7.13 7.63 -22.26
N TYR A 33 -7.08 6.56 -21.44
CA TYR A 33 -8.22 6.17 -20.63
C TYR A 33 -8.60 7.32 -19.68
N PRO A 34 -9.88 7.76 -19.67
CA PRO A 34 -10.29 8.99 -18.95
C PRO A 34 -9.85 9.05 -17.50
N ASP A 35 -9.88 7.90 -16.80
CA ASP A 35 -9.55 7.83 -15.38
C ASP A 35 -8.11 7.42 -15.08
N ARG A 36 -7.23 7.27 -16.09
CA ARG A 36 -5.84 6.79 -15.89
C ARG A 36 -5.10 7.59 -14.82
N LYS A 37 -5.26 8.92 -14.83
CA LYS A 37 -4.65 9.81 -13.84
C LYS A 37 -5.05 9.48 -12.40
N ARG A 38 -6.29 9.02 -12.16
CA ARG A 38 -6.74 8.61 -10.83
C ARG A 38 -5.98 7.39 -10.33
N TYR A 39 -5.74 6.40 -11.19
CA TYR A 39 -4.95 5.22 -10.85
C TYR A 39 -3.47 5.55 -10.65
N GLU A 40 -2.91 6.46 -11.46
CA GLU A 40 -1.54 6.96 -11.29
C GLU A 40 -1.38 7.68 -9.93
N SER A 41 -2.30 8.59 -9.58
CA SER A 41 -2.30 9.25 -8.28
C SER A 41 -2.38 8.24 -7.13
N LEU A 42 -3.29 7.26 -7.22
CA LEU A 42 -3.44 6.23 -6.19
C LEU A 42 -2.17 5.39 -6.04
N LEU A 43 -1.52 5.00 -7.13
CA LEU A 43 -0.24 4.29 -7.11
C LEU A 43 0.84 5.12 -6.39
N LEU A 44 0.95 6.41 -6.71
CA LEU A 44 1.93 7.32 -6.10
C LEU A 44 1.67 7.56 -4.61
N ASP A 45 0.41 7.75 -4.21
CA ASP A 45 0.03 7.95 -2.81
C ASP A 45 0.34 6.70 -1.97
N MET A 46 0.03 5.52 -2.50
CA MET A 46 0.35 4.25 -1.86
C MET A 46 1.86 4.00 -1.79
N ALA A 47 2.59 4.25 -2.88
CA ALA A 47 4.04 4.07 -2.91
C ALA A 47 4.73 4.99 -1.90
N THR A 48 4.30 6.25 -1.82
CA THR A 48 4.82 7.24 -0.85
C THR A 48 4.55 6.80 0.59
N SER A 49 3.33 6.33 0.87
CA SER A 49 2.95 5.87 2.21
C SER A 49 3.67 4.58 2.60
N LEU A 50 3.82 3.62 1.69
CA LEU A 50 4.55 2.39 1.97
C LEU A 50 6.03 2.70 2.21
N LYS A 51 6.65 3.55 1.39
CA LYS A 51 8.05 3.95 1.58
C LYS A 51 8.29 4.56 2.98
N SER A 52 7.38 5.38 3.50
CA SER A 52 7.53 5.96 4.84
C SER A 52 7.34 4.97 5.98
N LEU A 53 6.70 3.82 5.73
CA LEU A 53 6.44 2.77 6.70
C LEU A 53 7.47 1.63 6.66
N GLN A 54 8.45 1.68 5.74
CA GLN A 54 9.53 0.70 5.68
C GLN A 54 10.37 0.77 6.97
N GLN A 55 10.64 -0.38 7.57
CA GLN A 55 11.47 -0.46 8.77
C GLN A 55 12.96 -0.32 8.40
N THR A 56 13.80 -0.03 9.40
CA THR A 56 15.26 0.11 9.20
C THR A 56 15.93 -1.16 8.71
N ASP A 57 15.31 -2.32 8.93
CA ASP A 57 15.74 -3.63 8.39
C ASP A 57 15.35 -3.84 6.91
N GLY A 58 14.65 -2.88 6.30
CA GLY A 58 14.20 -2.92 4.91
C GLY A 58 12.87 -3.63 4.70
N PHE A 59 12.25 -4.21 5.73
CA PHE A 59 10.99 -4.95 5.61
C PHE A 59 9.76 -4.11 6.00
N TRP A 60 8.60 -4.61 5.58
CA TRP A 60 7.28 -4.20 6.09
C TRP A 60 6.69 -5.33 6.93
N LYS A 61 6.36 -5.03 8.19
CA LYS A 61 5.76 -6.00 9.12
C LYS A 61 4.28 -6.22 8.80
N SER A 62 3.68 -7.28 9.35
CA SER A 62 2.32 -7.69 9.01
C SER A 62 1.26 -6.61 9.21
N ASP A 63 1.38 -5.80 10.27
CA ASP A 63 0.64 -4.55 10.46
C ASP A 63 1.55 -3.36 10.16
N LEU A 64 1.23 -2.62 9.11
CA LEU A 64 2.01 -1.47 8.64
C LEU A 64 2.04 -0.31 9.64
N LEU A 65 1.01 -0.16 10.49
CA LEU A 65 0.94 0.93 11.47
C LEU A 65 1.41 0.53 12.86
N ASN A 66 1.61 -0.77 13.10
CA ASN A 66 2.09 -1.30 14.38
C ASN A 66 3.16 -2.38 14.12
N PRO A 67 4.38 -2.00 13.66
CA PRO A 67 5.42 -2.95 13.28
C PRO A 67 5.97 -3.78 14.45
N SER A 68 5.83 -3.28 15.68
CA SER A 68 6.16 -4.02 16.91
C SER A 68 5.16 -5.14 17.20
N LYS A 69 3.99 -5.13 16.55
CA LYS A 69 2.93 -6.10 16.78
C LYS A 69 3.16 -7.34 15.91
N TYR A 70 3.50 -8.41 16.60
CA TYR A 70 3.75 -9.75 16.09
C TYR A 70 2.68 -10.69 16.68
N PRO A 71 2.37 -11.84 16.06
CA PRO A 71 2.58 -13.10 16.77
C PRO A 71 4.08 -13.37 16.91
#